data_AF-A0A7V9C6U9-F1
#
_entry.id   AF-A0A7V9C6U9-F1
#
_cell.length_a   1.000
_cell.length_b   1.000
_cell.length_c   1.000
_cell.angle_alpha   90.00
_cell.angle_beta   90.00
_cell.angle_gamma   90.00
#
_symmetry.space_group_name_H-M   'P 1'
#
loop_
_entity.id
_entity.type
_entity.pdbx_description
1 polymer ?
#
loop_
_entity_poly.entity_id
_entity_poly.type
_entity_poly.pdbx_seq_one_letter_code
_entity_poly.pdbx_strand_id
1 'polypeptide(L)'
;ASFIETIGNEILSRERIEELIAEGQTVFDEIVINVADPKVFIGLLIGGAVPFLFSSLAIRAVSRTAGIVVQEVRRQFADGKIMSGERRPDYGPVIDICTRASLRELATPALLAVLTPVIVGFGIDKFALGAFLAAVILVGQLMANYLSNAGGAWDNAKKYIEDGHHGGKGSDAHKAAVIGDTVGDPFKDTAGPALNPLIKVMNLVSLLILPAVINLESNDAARYAIAGVALLVLGASIAFSKRKAPGVGEMSEPAATAI
;
A
#
# COMPACT_ATOMS: atom_id res chain seq x y z
N ALA A 1 -8.22 -14.78 -18.23
CA ALA A 1 -9.40 -14.03 -18.66
C ALA A 1 -9.24 -12.59 -18.22
N SER A 2 -9.50 -11.64 -19.12
CA SER A 2 -9.58 -10.22 -18.78
C SER A 2 -10.87 -9.92 -17.99
N PHE A 3 -10.93 -8.77 -17.31
CA PHE A 3 -12.11 -8.39 -16.51
C PHE A 3 -13.39 -8.32 -17.37
N ILE A 4 -13.28 -7.77 -18.59
CA ILE A 4 -14.40 -7.65 -19.53
C ILE A 4 -14.82 -9.03 -20.06
N GLU A 5 -13.87 -9.93 -20.35
CA GLU A 5 -14.20 -11.33 -20.70
C GLU A 5 -14.95 -12.04 -19.58
N THR A 6 -14.57 -11.82 -18.31
CA THR A 6 -15.28 -12.42 -17.18
C THR A 6 -16.71 -11.89 -17.07
N ILE A 7 -16.94 -10.58 -17.26
CA ILE A 7 -18.31 -10.04 -17.33
C ILE A 7 -19.08 -10.65 -18.51
N GLY A 8 -18.46 -10.70 -19.69
CA GLY A 8 -19.07 -11.25 -20.90
C GLY A 8 -19.55 -12.67 -20.72
N ASN A 9 -18.70 -13.54 -20.16
CA ASN A 9 -19.05 -14.95 -19.92
C ASN A 9 -20.16 -15.14 -18.88
N GLU A 10 -20.34 -14.20 -17.96
CA GLU A 10 -21.35 -14.28 -16.90
C GLU A 10 -22.68 -13.65 -17.30
N ILE A 11 -22.67 -12.62 -18.17
CA ILE A 11 -23.87 -11.85 -18.53
C ILE A 11 -24.42 -12.22 -19.91
N LEU A 12 -23.54 -12.47 -20.89
CA LEU A 12 -23.97 -12.75 -22.25
C LEU A 12 -24.29 -14.23 -22.41
N SER A 13 -25.42 -14.55 -23.04
CA SER A 13 -25.72 -15.92 -23.44
C SER A 13 -24.71 -16.38 -24.50
N ARG A 14 -24.48 -17.70 -24.59
CA ARG A 14 -23.63 -18.28 -25.64
C ARG A 14 -24.09 -17.87 -27.05
N GLU A 15 -25.41 -17.82 -27.24
CA GLU A 15 -26.03 -17.36 -28.49
C GLU A 15 -25.67 -15.91 -28.80
N ARG A 16 -25.73 -15.00 -27.82
CA ARG A 16 -25.35 -13.59 -28.02
C ARG A 16 -23.86 -13.43 -28.33
N ILE A 17 -23.01 -14.24 -27.71
CA ILE A 17 -21.57 -14.24 -28.01
C ILE A 17 -21.31 -14.75 -29.44
N GLU A 18 -22.02 -15.78 -29.88
CA GLU A 18 -21.94 -16.30 -31.25
C GLU A 18 -22.47 -15.29 -32.29
N GLU A 19 -23.55 -14.56 -31.98
CA GLU A 19 -24.07 -13.45 -32.78
C GLU A 19 -23.05 -12.32 -32.92
N LEU A 20 -22.44 -11.87 -31.82
CA LEU A 20 -21.42 -10.82 -31.84
C LEU A 20 -20.24 -11.22 -32.74
N ILE A 21 -19.78 -12.47 -32.62
CA ILE A 21 -18.70 -12.99 -33.48
C ILE A 21 -19.13 -13.01 -34.95
N ALA A 22 -20.38 -13.38 -35.25
CA ALA A 22 -20.91 -13.39 -36.62
C ALA A 22 -21.05 -11.97 -37.21
N GLU A 23 -21.33 -10.97 -36.38
CA GLU A 23 -21.39 -9.55 -36.75
C GLU A 23 -19.99 -8.89 -36.84
N GLY A 24 -18.92 -9.63 -36.54
CA GLY A 24 -17.55 -9.11 -36.49
C GLY A 24 -17.29 -8.19 -35.29
N GLN A 25 -18.17 -8.23 -34.29
CA GLN A 25 -18.06 -7.51 -33.03
C GLN A 25 -17.43 -8.38 -31.95
N THR A 26 -17.01 -7.74 -30.86
CA THR A 26 -16.40 -8.39 -29.71
C THR A 26 -17.20 -8.10 -28.44
N VAL A 27 -16.92 -8.88 -27.40
CA VAL A 27 -17.47 -8.66 -26.05
C VAL A 27 -17.15 -7.24 -25.53
N PHE A 28 -16.09 -6.61 -26.02
CA PHE A 28 -15.69 -5.25 -25.67
C PHE A 28 -16.60 -4.17 -26.27
N ASP A 29 -17.29 -4.47 -27.37
CA ASP A 29 -18.22 -3.54 -28.02
C ASP A 29 -19.56 -3.49 -27.27
N GLU A 30 -19.96 -4.61 -26.68
CA GLU A 30 -21.20 -4.73 -25.92
C GLU A 30 -21.03 -4.29 -24.45
N ILE A 31 -19.85 -4.54 -23.85
CA ILE A 31 -19.56 -4.23 -22.44
C ILE A 31 -18.61 -3.03 -22.36
N VAL A 32 -19.21 -1.84 -22.26
CA VAL A 32 -18.48 -0.57 -22.22
C VAL A 32 -18.38 -0.03 -20.79
N ILE A 33 -17.15 0.21 -20.31
CA ILE A 33 -16.91 0.96 -19.07
C ILE A 33 -16.86 2.45 -19.42
N ASN A 34 -17.98 3.14 -19.24
CA ASN A 34 -18.09 4.58 -19.51
C ASN A 34 -17.66 5.42 -18.29
N VAL A 35 -16.53 6.12 -18.39
CA VAL A 35 -16.00 6.99 -17.31
C VAL A 35 -16.94 8.17 -16.99
N ALA A 36 -17.81 8.58 -17.90
CA ALA A 36 -18.78 9.63 -17.65
C ALA A 36 -19.95 9.17 -16.75
N ASP A 37 -20.13 7.86 -16.54
CA ASP A 37 -21.10 7.36 -15.57
C ASP A 37 -20.65 7.68 -14.13
N PRO A 38 -21.51 8.26 -13.29
CA PRO A 38 -21.13 8.64 -11.92
C PRO A 38 -20.62 7.49 -11.06
N LYS A 39 -21.17 6.28 -11.17
CA LYS A 39 -20.75 5.14 -10.36
C LYS A 39 -19.37 4.64 -10.80
N VAL A 40 -19.15 4.57 -12.11
CA VAL A 40 -17.85 4.24 -12.70
C VAL A 40 -16.79 5.25 -12.28
N PHE A 41 -17.13 6.55 -12.34
CA PHE A 41 -16.23 7.62 -11.94
C PHE A 41 -15.87 7.55 -10.44
N ILE A 42 -16.83 7.24 -9.56
CA ILE A 42 -16.57 7.01 -8.13
C ILE A 42 -15.60 5.83 -7.95
N GLY A 43 -15.81 4.73 -8.66
CA GLY A 43 -14.88 3.58 -8.64
C GLY A 43 -13.46 3.98 -9.04
N LEU A 44 -13.32 4.77 -10.11
CA LEU A 44 -12.05 5.31 -10.58
C LEU A 44 -11.35 6.16 -9.51
N LEU A 45 -12.08 7.07 -8.85
CA LEU A 45 -11.52 7.93 -7.79
C LEU A 45 -11.05 7.12 -6.58
N ILE A 46 -11.85 6.15 -6.14
CA ILE A 46 -11.48 5.26 -5.03
C ILE A 46 -10.22 4.47 -5.43
N GLY A 47 -10.19 3.91 -6.64
CA GLY A 47 -9.05 3.15 -7.12
C GLY A 47 -7.76 3.97 -7.20
N GLY A 48 -7.85 5.23 -7.63
CA GLY A 48 -6.70 6.14 -7.67
C GLY A 48 -6.21 6.55 -6.27
N ALA A 49 -7.10 6.65 -5.28
CA ALA A 49 -6.73 7.02 -3.91
C ALA A 49 -6.04 5.88 -3.14
N VAL A 50 -6.33 4.63 -3.48
CA VAL A 50 -5.85 3.46 -2.74
C VAL A 50 -4.33 3.30 -2.72
N PRO A 51 -3.59 3.45 -3.85
CA PRO A 51 -2.12 3.43 -3.83
C PRO A 51 -1.52 4.45 -2.86
N PHE A 52 -2.05 5.68 -2.83
CA PHE A 52 -1.60 6.72 -1.88
C PHE A 52 -1.88 6.31 -0.44
N LEU A 53 -3.07 5.79 -0.15
CA LEU A 53 -3.43 5.34 1.18
C LEU A 53 -2.51 4.19 1.63
N PHE A 54 -2.28 3.19 0.78
CA PHE A 54 -1.38 2.08 1.04
C PHE A 54 0.04 2.56 1.34
N SER A 55 0.60 3.39 0.46
CA SER A 55 1.95 3.95 0.63
C SER A 55 2.07 4.74 1.94
N SER A 56 1.05 5.55 2.28
CA SER A 56 1.03 6.31 3.53
C SER A 56 1.06 5.41 4.76
N LEU A 57 0.33 4.28 4.75
CA LEU A 57 0.31 3.32 5.86
C LEU A 57 1.66 2.63 6.00
N ALA A 58 2.24 2.19 4.89
CA ALA A 58 3.55 1.54 4.85
C ALA A 58 4.68 2.46 5.35
N ILE A 59 4.78 3.68 4.80
CA ILE A 59 5.81 4.65 5.19
C ILE A 59 5.67 4.99 6.68
N ARG A 60 4.45 5.28 7.15
CA ARG A 60 4.23 5.61 8.58
C ARG A 60 4.61 4.44 9.50
N ALA A 61 4.36 3.19 9.09
CA ALA A 61 4.74 2.03 9.87
C ALA A 61 6.26 1.89 10.03
N VAL A 62 7.00 2.08 8.94
CA VAL A 62 8.47 2.07 8.97
C VAL A 62 9.00 3.22 9.82
N SER A 63 8.53 4.45 9.62
CA SER A 63 9.01 5.62 10.38
C SER A 63 8.83 5.46 11.89
N ARG A 64 7.70 4.91 12.35
CA ARG A 64 7.48 4.64 13.77
C ARG A 64 8.46 3.61 14.32
N THR A 65 8.63 2.50 13.60
CA THR A 65 9.51 1.41 14.03
C THR A 65 10.97 1.87 14.06
N ALA A 66 11.39 2.65 13.05
CA ALA A 66 12.71 3.27 13.01
C ALA A 66 12.96 4.16 14.23
N GLY A 67 11.97 4.96 14.65
CA GLY A 67 12.09 5.78 15.87
C GLY A 67 12.36 4.96 17.13
N ILE A 68 11.68 3.82 17.30
CA ILE A 68 11.88 2.90 18.43
C ILE A 68 13.28 2.26 18.36
N VAL A 69 13.71 1.83 17.16
CA VAL A 69 15.06 1.28 16.95
C VAL A 69 16.14 2.31 17.30
N VAL A 70 15.96 3.58 16.91
CA VAL A 70 16.90 4.66 17.26
C VAL A 70 17.00 4.85 18.77
N GLN A 71 15.88 4.81 19.50
CA GLN A 71 15.89 4.90 20.97
C GLN A 71 16.61 3.72 21.61
N GLU A 72 16.39 2.50 21.11
CA GLU A 72 17.07 1.31 21.63
C GLU A 72 18.58 1.35 21.36
N VAL A 73 18.99 1.77 20.16
CA VAL A 73 20.41 1.95 19.83
C VAL A 73 21.02 3.02 20.73
N ARG A 74 20.37 4.17 20.92
CA ARG A 74 20.85 5.22 21.83
C ARG A 74 21.00 4.70 23.27
N ARG A 75 20.04 3.92 23.76
CA ARG A 75 20.09 3.30 25.10
C ARG A 75 21.30 2.38 25.24
N GLN A 76 21.59 1.54 24.25
CA GLN A 76 22.74 0.64 24.30
C GLN A 76 24.09 1.36 24.21
N PHE A 77 24.15 2.47 23.48
CA PHE A 77 25.37 3.28 23.32
C PHE A 77 25.58 4.31 24.44
N ALA A 78 24.60 4.51 25.33
CA ALA A 78 24.61 5.57 26.35
C ALA A 78 25.79 5.48 27.33
N ASP A 79 26.29 4.27 27.62
CA ASP A 79 27.42 4.06 28.54
C ASP A 79 28.80 4.10 27.85
N GLY A 80 28.84 4.32 26.53
CA GLY A 80 30.08 4.44 25.75
C GLY A 80 30.88 3.15 25.56
N LYS A 81 30.53 2.04 26.25
CA LYS A 81 31.30 0.79 26.24
C LYS A 81 31.29 0.08 24.89
N ILE A 82 30.28 0.36 24.07
CA ILE A 82 30.21 -0.13 22.68
C ILE A 82 31.15 0.68 21.78
N MET A 83 31.22 2.00 21.98
CA MET A 83 32.12 2.88 21.20
C MET A 83 33.59 2.64 21.53
N SER A 84 33.91 2.31 22.79
CA SER A 84 35.28 1.95 23.21
C SER A 84 35.66 0.52 22.83
N GLY A 85 34.71 -0.30 22.35
CA GLY A 85 34.94 -1.69 21.96
C GLY A 85 35.00 -2.68 23.13
N GLU A 86 34.78 -2.24 24.37
CA GLU A 86 34.78 -3.08 25.57
C GLU A 86 33.58 -4.04 25.64
N ARG A 87 32.45 -3.68 25.04
CA ARG A 87 31.23 -4.49 25.01
C ARG A 87 30.67 -4.58 23.59
N ARG A 88 30.24 -5.78 23.20
CA ARG A 88 29.51 -5.97 21.94
C ARG A 88 28.05 -5.48 22.06
N PRO A 89 27.45 -4.94 20.99
CA PRO A 89 26.02 -4.62 20.97
C PRO A 89 25.15 -5.85 21.24
N ASP A 90 24.01 -5.64 21.89
CA ASP A 90 22.98 -6.66 22.00
C ASP A 90 22.02 -6.54 20.82
N TYR A 91 22.12 -7.47 19.87
CA TYR A 91 21.31 -7.47 18.66
C TYR A 91 19.87 -7.97 18.89
N GLY A 92 19.64 -8.75 19.95
CA GLY A 92 18.35 -9.40 20.22
C GLY A 92 17.17 -8.43 20.31
N PRO A 93 17.26 -7.35 21.12
CA PRO A 93 16.19 -6.36 21.24
C PRO A 93 15.80 -5.70 19.91
N VAL A 94 16.76 -5.31 19.07
CA VAL A 94 16.48 -4.68 17.77
C VAL A 94 15.79 -5.66 16.83
N ILE A 95 16.23 -6.92 16.80
CA ILE A 95 15.60 -7.98 16.01
C ILE A 95 14.14 -8.19 16.46
N ASP A 96 13.89 -8.26 17.78
CA ASP A 96 12.55 -8.44 18.33
C ASP A 96 11.61 -7.26 18.00
N ILE A 97 12.11 -6.02 18.10
CA ILE A 97 11.36 -4.81 17.72
C ILE A 97 10.94 -4.89 16.24
N CYS A 98 11.88 -5.13 15.34
CA CYS A 98 11.61 -5.19 13.91
C CYS A 98 10.66 -6.35 13.55
N THR A 99 10.84 -7.52 14.17
CA THR A 99 10.02 -8.72 13.91
C THR A 99 8.58 -8.52 14.37
N ARG A 100 8.39 -8.02 15.60
CA ARG A 100 7.04 -7.77 16.14
C ARG A 100 6.33 -6.65 15.36
N ALA A 101 7.07 -5.61 14.97
CA ALA A 101 6.51 -4.51 14.20
C ALA A 101 6.08 -4.96 12.79
N SER A 102 6.92 -5.69 12.06
CA SER A 102 6.59 -6.12 10.69
C SER A 102 5.31 -6.97 10.65
N LEU A 103 5.17 -7.94 11.56
CA LEU A 103 3.98 -8.79 11.66
C LEU A 103 2.71 -7.98 11.95
N ARG A 104 2.81 -7.01 12.86
CA ARG A 104 1.67 -6.18 13.28
C ARG A 104 1.24 -5.19 12.21
N GLU A 105 2.20 -4.57 11.54
CA GLU A 105 1.96 -3.44 10.63
C GLU A 105 1.53 -3.89 9.23
N LEU A 106 1.84 -5.13 8.83
CA LEU A 106 1.42 -5.69 7.53
C LEU A 106 -0.08 -6.05 7.45
N ALA A 107 -0.75 -6.24 8.58
CA ALA A 107 -2.15 -6.67 8.61
C ALA A 107 -3.10 -5.63 7.97
N THR A 108 -2.96 -4.34 8.29
CA THR A 108 -3.84 -3.29 7.76
C THR A 108 -3.70 -3.11 6.24
N PRO A 109 -2.48 -2.99 5.67
CA PRO A 109 -2.31 -2.93 4.22
C PRO A 109 -2.83 -4.18 3.48
N ALA A 110 -2.68 -5.38 4.07
CA ALA A 110 -3.23 -6.60 3.49
C ALA A 110 -4.77 -6.61 3.48
N LEU A 111 -5.41 -6.17 4.58
CA LEU A 111 -6.86 -6.03 4.65
C LEU A 111 -7.38 -4.97 3.67
N LEU A 112 -6.66 -3.86 3.50
CA LEU A 112 -6.96 -2.85 2.48
C LEU A 112 -6.98 -3.48 1.08
N ALA A 113 -6.00 -4.34 0.77
CA ALA A 113 -5.90 -5.01 -0.52
C ALA A 113 -7.07 -5.93 -0.84
N VAL A 114 -7.54 -6.67 0.17
CA VAL A 114 -8.58 -7.68 0.00
C VAL A 114 -9.98 -7.07 0.08
N LEU A 115 -10.21 -6.17 1.04
CA LEU A 115 -11.56 -5.67 1.34
C LEU A 115 -12.00 -4.53 0.41
N THR A 116 -11.08 -3.72 -0.13
CA THR A 116 -11.49 -2.60 -0.99
C THR A 116 -12.19 -3.04 -2.28
N PRO A 117 -11.68 -4.05 -3.02
CA PRO A 117 -12.43 -4.63 -4.14
C PRO A 117 -13.83 -5.13 -3.77
N VAL A 118 -13.97 -5.77 -2.60
CA VAL A 118 -15.25 -6.27 -2.08
C VAL A 118 -16.21 -5.10 -1.82
N ILE A 119 -15.72 -4.04 -1.18
CA ILE A 119 -16.51 -2.84 -0.89
C ILE A 119 -16.98 -2.17 -2.19
N VAL A 120 -16.12 -2.05 -3.21
CA VAL A 120 -16.48 -1.40 -4.48
C VAL A 120 -17.43 -2.28 -5.29
N GLY A 121 -17.12 -3.57 -5.45
CA GLY A 121 -17.90 -4.49 -6.28
C GLY A 121 -19.30 -4.72 -5.74
N PHE A 122 -19.43 -5.06 -4.45
CA PHE A 122 -20.74 -5.21 -3.84
C PHE A 122 -21.36 -3.85 -3.49
N GLY A 123 -20.61 -2.89 -2.97
CA GLY A 123 -21.22 -1.61 -2.54
C GLY A 123 -21.71 -0.70 -3.67
N ILE A 124 -21.10 -0.78 -4.86
CA ILE A 124 -21.45 0.07 -6.00
C ILE A 124 -22.01 -0.78 -7.13
N ASP A 125 -21.14 -1.38 -7.94
CA ASP A 125 -21.46 -2.37 -8.97
C ASP A 125 -20.18 -2.91 -9.64
N LYS A 126 -20.39 -3.82 -10.60
CA LYS A 126 -19.35 -4.45 -11.42
C LYS A 126 -18.57 -3.46 -12.31
N PHE A 127 -19.19 -2.39 -12.80
CA PHE A 127 -18.53 -1.43 -13.70
C PHE A 127 -17.64 -0.47 -12.90
N ALA A 128 -18.07 -0.04 -11.73
CA ALA A 128 -17.27 0.68 -10.75
C ALA A 128 -16.05 -0.14 -10.30
N LEU A 129 -16.21 -1.46 -10.11
CA LEU A 129 -15.09 -2.36 -9.83
C LEU A 129 -14.08 -2.41 -10.99
N GLY A 130 -14.55 -2.44 -12.23
CA GLY A 130 -13.69 -2.38 -13.42
C GLY A 130 -12.88 -1.08 -13.50
N ALA A 131 -13.53 0.08 -13.29
CA ALA A 131 -12.84 1.36 -13.25
C ALA A 131 -11.89 1.49 -12.05
N PHE A 132 -12.27 0.96 -10.89
CA PHE A 132 -11.39 0.86 -9.72
C PHE A 132 -10.09 0.14 -10.06
N LEU A 133 -10.16 -1.02 -10.73
CA LEU A 133 -8.96 -1.76 -11.15
C LEU A 133 -8.10 -0.95 -12.11
N ALA A 134 -8.70 -0.33 -13.12
CA ALA A 134 -7.97 0.49 -14.08
C ALA A 134 -7.19 1.63 -13.39
N ALA A 135 -7.81 2.31 -12.43
CA ALA A 135 -7.17 3.38 -11.66
C ALA A 135 -6.09 2.85 -10.71
N VAL A 136 -6.34 1.75 -9.99
CA VAL A 136 -5.34 1.13 -9.09
C VAL A 136 -4.09 0.73 -9.87
N ILE A 137 -4.26 0.13 -11.05
CA ILE A 137 -3.13 -0.27 -11.91
C ILE A 137 -2.35 0.96 -12.35
N LEU A 138 -3.03 1.95 -12.94
CA LEU A 138 -2.36 3.15 -13.49
C LEU A 138 -1.63 3.94 -12.39
N VAL A 139 -2.36 4.32 -11.34
CA VAL A 139 -1.81 5.14 -10.26
C VAL A 139 -0.81 4.35 -9.43
N GLY A 140 -1.10 3.09 -9.15
CA GLY A 140 -0.20 2.20 -8.40
C GLY A 140 1.13 1.98 -9.12
N GLN A 141 1.11 1.75 -10.44
CA GLN A 141 2.34 1.57 -11.22
C GLN A 141 3.19 2.85 -11.25
N LEU A 142 2.56 4.02 -11.47
CA LEU A 142 3.27 5.30 -11.47
C LEU A 142 3.87 5.60 -10.09
N MET A 143 3.12 5.34 -9.02
CA MET A 143 3.59 5.52 -7.65
C MET A 143 4.72 4.53 -7.30
N ALA A 144 4.62 3.27 -7.71
CA ALA A 144 5.65 2.26 -7.47
C ALA A 144 6.98 2.65 -8.10
N ASN A 145 6.94 3.15 -9.34
CA ASN A 145 8.11 3.64 -10.06
C ASN A 145 8.68 4.91 -9.40
N TYR A 146 7.81 5.86 -9.04
CA TYR A 146 8.22 7.10 -8.38
C TYR A 146 8.94 6.83 -7.06
N LEU A 147 8.35 6.03 -6.16
CA LEU A 147 8.91 5.75 -4.84
C LEU A 147 10.24 4.97 -4.95
N SER A 148 10.26 3.93 -5.80
CA SER A 148 11.47 3.11 -6.00
C SER A 148 12.64 3.93 -6.56
N ASN A 149 12.38 4.75 -7.59
CA ASN A 149 13.44 5.54 -8.23
C ASN A 149 13.88 6.71 -7.36
N ALA A 150 12.96 7.39 -6.67
CA ALA A 150 13.31 8.49 -5.78
C ALA A 150 14.20 8.00 -4.62
N GLY A 151 13.83 6.89 -3.97
CA GLY A 151 14.66 6.31 -2.91
C GLY A 151 16.01 5.79 -3.44
N GLY A 152 16.03 5.14 -4.60
CA GLY A 152 17.28 4.69 -5.23
C GLY A 152 18.20 5.84 -5.64
N ALA A 153 17.63 6.96 -6.10
CA ALA A 153 18.41 8.16 -6.43
C ALA A 153 19.07 8.77 -5.19
N TRP A 154 18.36 8.84 -4.05
CA TRP A 154 18.95 9.33 -2.79
C TRP A 154 20.07 8.42 -2.27
N ASP A 155 19.90 7.09 -2.32
CA ASP A 155 20.97 6.15 -1.94
C ASP A 155 22.20 6.29 -2.84
N ASN A 156 21.99 6.39 -4.16
CA ASN A 156 23.09 6.54 -5.11
C ASN A 156 23.79 7.89 -4.98
N ALA A 157 23.06 8.97 -4.68
CA ALA A 157 23.66 10.27 -4.39
C ALA A 157 24.53 10.22 -3.13
N LYS A 158 24.07 9.54 -2.07
CA LYS A 158 24.87 9.29 -0.86
C LYS A 158 26.15 8.53 -1.19
N LYS A 159 26.05 7.38 -1.88
CA LYS A 159 27.22 6.58 -2.29
C LYS A 159 28.20 7.39 -3.14
N TYR A 160 27.71 8.19 -4.08
CA TYR A 160 28.55 9.05 -4.92
C TYR A 160 29.38 10.05 -4.10
N ILE A 161 28.79 10.62 -3.04
CA ILE A 161 29.50 11.50 -2.09
C ILE A 161 30.46 10.68 -1.21
N GLU A 162 30.07 9.49 -0.77
CA GLU A 162 30.94 8.58 -0.01
C GLU A 162 32.22 8.20 -0.76
N ASP A 163 32.18 8.15 -2.10
CA ASP A 163 33.32 7.89 -2.99
C ASP A 163 34.29 9.09 -3.11
N GLY A 164 34.02 10.20 -2.41
CA GLY A 164 34.92 11.36 -2.32
C GLY A 164 34.46 12.59 -3.12
N HIS A 165 33.38 12.49 -3.89
CA HIS A 165 32.78 13.65 -4.54
C HIS A 165 32.13 14.57 -3.49
N HIS A 166 32.11 15.87 -3.78
CA HIS A 166 31.47 16.88 -2.90
C HIS A 166 31.92 16.84 -1.43
N GLY A 167 33.18 16.49 -1.16
CA GLY A 167 33.79 16.57 0.17
C GLY A 167 33.83 15.25 0.95
N GLY A 168 33.30 14.15 0.42
CA GLY A 168 33.51 12.83 1.03
C GLY A 168 32.75 12.59 2.34
N LYS A 169 33.04 11.46 2.99
CA LYS A 169 32.44 11.05 4.27
C LYS A 169 32.69 12.09 5.37
N GLY A 170 31.63 12.43 6.08
CA GLY A 170 31.66 13.37 7.21
C GLY A 170 31.45 14.84 6.82
N SER A 171 31.49 15.18 5.52
CA SER A 171 31.13 16.49 5.01
C SER A 171 29.65 16.83 5.26
N ASP A 172 29.30 18.11 5.15
CA ASP A 172 27.90 18.53 5.29
C ASP A 172 27.02 18.02 4.15
N ALA A 173 27.58 17.89 2.94
CA ALA A 173 26.91 17.25 1.81
C ALA A 173 26.60 15.77 2.10
N HIS A 174 27.55 15.04 2.69
CA HIS A 174 27.34 13.65 3.10
C HIS A 174 26.25 13.53 4.16
N LYS A 175 26.25 14.39 5.19
CA LYS A 175 25.18 14.39 6.21
C LYS A 175 23.80 14.66 5.60
N ALA A 176 23.71 15.60 4.66
CA ALA A 176 22.45 15.89 3.97
C ALA A 176 21.99 14.71 3.11
N ALA A 177 22.90 14.04 2.40
CA ALA A 177 22.58 12.87 1.59
C ALA A 177 22.16 11.66 2.44
N VAL A 178 22.76 11.47 3.63
CA VAL A 178 22.30 10.45 4.60
C VAL A 178 20.87 10.71 5.06
N ILE A 179 20.49 11.97 5.30
CA ILE A 179 19.09 12.33 5.62
C ILE A 179 18.17 11.96 4.45
N GLY A 180 18.56 12.30 3.22
CA GLY A 180 17.80 11.96 2.01
C GLY A 180 17.60 10.45 1.84
N ASP A 181 18.65 9.66 2.02
CA ASP A 181 18.59 8.20 1.95
C ASP A 181 17.66 7.61 3.04
N THR A 182 17.74 8.15 4.27
CA THR A 182 16.85 7.72 5.37
C THR A 182 15.37 8.02 5.08
N VAL A 183 15.08 9.09 4.33
CA VAL A 183 13.71 9.38 3.83
C VAL A 183 13.34 8.43 2.68
N GLY A 184 14.31 8.04 1.86
CA GLY A 184 14.16 7.14 0.72
C GLY A 184 14.03 5.65 1.07
N ASP A 185 14.52 5.19 2.22
CA ASP A 185 14.48 3.78 2.62
C ASP A 185 13.05 3.22 2.68
N PRO A 186 12.07 3.87 3.36
CA PRO A 186 10.67 3.41 3.30
C PRO A 186 10.07 3.45 1.90
N PHE A 187 10.59 4.30 1.01
CA PHE A 187 10.09 4.44 -0.36
C PHE A 187 10.55 3.27 -1.23
N LYS A 188 11.86 3.01 -1.28
CA LYS A 188 12.46 2.00 -2.16
C LYS A 188 12.41 0.58 -1.62
N ASP A 189 12.39 0.39 -0.30
CA ASP A 189 12.48 -0.95 0.30
C ASP A 189 11.16 -1.44 0.90
N THR A 190 10.14 -0.58 0.99
CA THR A 190 8.84 -0.97 1.56
C THR A 190 7.68 -0.57 0.65
N ALA A 191 7.36 0.72 0.55
CA ALA A 191 6.13 1.16 -0.10
C ALA A 191 6.15 0.96 -1.62
N GLY A 192 7.23 1.34 -2.30
CA GLY A 192 7.39 1.25 -3.75
C GLY A 192 7.26 -0.19 -4.26
N PRO A 193 8.09 -1.14 -3.80
CA PRO A 193 8.00 -2.53 -4.23
C PRO A 193 6.67 -3.20 -3.85
N ALA A 194 6.09 -2.84 -2.70
CA ALA A 194 4.86 -3.46 -2.20
C ALA A 194 3.58 -3.02 -2.94
N LEU A 195 3.63 -1.95 -3.74
CA LEU A 195 2.52 -1.58 -4.62
C LEU A 195 2.29 -2.61 -5.75
N ASN A 196 3.34 -3.28 -6.23
CA ASN A 196 3.20 -4.33 -7.26
C ASN A 196 2.35 -5.53 -6.79
N PRO A 197 2.65 -6.18 -5.63
CA PRO A 197 1.79 -7.23 -5.11
C PRO A 197 0.42 -6.70 -4.68
N LEU A 198 0.29 -5.44 -4.23
CA LEU A 198 -1.01 -4.82 -3.95
C LEU A 198 -1.93 -4.87 -5.17
N ILE A 199 -1.45 -4.38 -6.32
CA ILE A 199 -2.18 -4.40 -7.59
C ILE A 199 -2.57 -5.83 -7.96
N LYS A 200 -1.63 -6.78 -7.83
CA LYS A 200 -1.89 -8.19 -8.16
C LYS A 200 -2.96 -8.82 -7.28
N VAL A 201 -2.93 -8.55 -5.97
CA VAL A 201 -3.94 -9.06 -5.02
C VAL A 201 -5.30 -8.44 -5.32
N MET A 202 -5.38 -7.12 -5.54
CA MET A 202 -6.64 -6.46 -5.88
C MET A 202 -7.24 -6.99 -7.18
N ASN A 203 -6.42 -7.19 -8.21
CA ASN A 203 -6.86 -7.79 -9.47
C ASN A 203 -7.40 -9.21 -9.26
N LEU A 204 -6.66 -10.05 -8.53
CA LEU A 204 -7.08 -11.43 -8.25
C LEU A 204 -8.39 -11.47 -7.48
N VAL A 205 -8.51 -10.70 -6.39
CA VAL A 205 -9.72 -10.66 -5.56
C VAL A 205 -10.90 -10.15 -6.38
N SER A 206 -10.71 -9.09 -7.16
CA SER A 206 -11.78 -8.51 -7.99
C SER A 206 -12.33 -9.53 -8.99
N LEU A 207 -11.45 -10.27 -9.68
CA LEU A 207 -11.88 -11.31 -10.62
C LEU A 207 -12.54 -12.50 -9.91
N LEU A 208 -12.04 -12.87 -8.73
CA LEU A 208 -12.59 -13.98 -7.96
C LEU A 208 -14.01 -13.70 -7.46
N ILE A 209 -14.28 -12.46 -7.02
CA ILE A 209 -15.60 -12.08 -6.49
C ILE A 209 -16.58 -11.64 -7.58
N LEU A 210 -16.12 -11.32 -8.79
CA LEU A 210 -16.94 -10.74 -9.85
C LEU A 210 -18.19 -11.59 -10.19
N PRO A 211 -18.11 -12.93 -10.35
CA PRO A 211 -19.32 -13.75 -10.55
C PRO A 211 -20.32 -13.61 -9.41
N ALA A 212 -19.85 -13.55 -8.16
CA ALA A 212 -20.73 -13.36 -6.99
C ALA A 212 -21.35 -11.95 -6.97
N VAL A 213 -20.62 -10.92 -7.40
CA VAL A 213 -21.13 -9.55 -7.54
C VAL A 213 -22.26 -9.50 -8.57
N ILE A 214 -22.12 -10.18 -9.71
CA ILE A 214 -23.13 -10.24 -10.78
C ILE A 214 -24.36 -11.04 -10.30
N ASN A 215 -24.15 -12.22 -9.71
CA ASN A 215 -25.25 -13.08 -9.27
C ASN A 215 -26.10 -12.45 -8.14
N LEU A 216 -25.49 -11.61 -7.30
CA LEU A 216 -26.19 -10.90 -6.21
C LEU A 216 -26.67 -9.50 -6.60
N GLU A 217 -26.59 -9.12 -7.89
CA GLU A 217 -26.94 -7.78 -8.35
C GLU A 217 -28.41 -7.42 -8.09
N SER A 218 -29.31 -8.40 -8.09
CA SER A 218 -30.74 -8.23 -7.78
C SER A 218 -31.08 -8.26 -6.29
N ASN A 219 -30.13 -8.64 -5.42
CA ASN A 219 -30.33 -8.75 -3.97
C ASN A 219 -29.57 -7.65 -3.23
N ASP A 220 -30.15 -6.45 -3.21
CA ASP A 220 -29.57 -5.27 -2.56
C ASP A 220 -29.25 -5.52 -1.08
N ALA A 221 -30.10 -6.25 -0.35
CA ALA A 221 -29.89 -6.53 1.07
C ALA A 221 -28.60 -7.34 1.30
N ALA A 222 -28.41 -8.43 0.55
CA ALA A 222 -27.20 -9.24 0.66
C ALA A 222 -25.96 -8.45 0.21
N ARG A 223 -26.08 -7.72 -0.89
CA ARG A 223 -24.99 -6.94 -1.49
C ARG A 223 -24.49 -5.84 -0.53
N TYR A 224 -25.40 -5.04 0.04
CA TYR A 224 -25.03 -4.00 1.00
C TYR A 224 -24.60 -4.56 2.35
N ALA A 225 -25.11 -5.72 2.78
CA ALA A 225 -24.62 -6.38 3.99
C ALA A 225 -23.13 -6.78 3.85
N ILE A 226 -22.75 -7.40 2.72
CA ILE A 226 -21.35 -7.78 2.46
C ILE A 226 -20.45 -6.55 2.42
N ALA A 227 -20.85 -5.52 1.66
CA ALA A 227 -20.09 -4.28 1.55
C ALA A 227 -19.96 -3.56 2.91
N GLY A 228 -21.05 -3.51 3.69
CA GLY A 228 -21.09 -2.91 5.01
C GLY A 228 -20.16 -3.60 6.01
N VAL A 229 -20.19 -4.94 6.07
CA VAL A 229 -19.27 -5.71 6.93
C VAL A 229 -17.81 -5.49 6.51
N ALA A 230 -17.51 -5.55 5.21
CA ALA A 230 -16.16 -5.31 4.70
C ALA A 230 -15.68 -3.89 5.04
N LEU A 231 -16.53 -2.88 4.89
CA LEU A 231 -16.23 -1.49 5.24
C LEU A 231 -15.99 -1.32 6.74
N LEU A 232 -16.79 -1.96 7.59
CA LEU A 232 -16.61 -1.91 9.04
C LEU A 232 -15.29 -2.54 9.47
N VAL A 233 -14.94 -3.72 8.93
CA VAL A 233 -13.67 -4.39 9.25
C VAL A 233 -12.49 -3.56 8.77
N LEU A 234 -12.54 -3.02 7.55
CA LEU A 234 -11.49 -2.17 7.00
C LEU A 234 -11.34 -0.87 7.81
N GLY A 235 -12.47 -0.21 8.10
CA GLY A 235 -12.52 1.01 8.90
C GLY A 235 -11.95 0.82 10.30
N ALA A 236 -12.31 -0.28 10.97
CA ALA A 236 -11.77 -0.65 12.28
C ALA A 236 -10.26 -0.91 12.21
N SER A 237 -9.79 -1.62 11.18
CA SER A 237 -8.36 -1.89 10.97
C SER A 237 -7.55 -0.61 10.76
N ILE A 238 -8.03 0.30 9.91
CA ILE A 238 -7.37 1.61 9.67
C ILE A 238 -7.39 2.47 10.94
N ALA A 239 -8.52 2.51 11.67
CA ALA A 239 -8.62 3.27 12.91
C ALA A 239 -7.65 2.74 13.99
N PHE A 240 -7.53 1.41 14.11
CA PHE A 240 -6.59 0.78 15.02
C PHE A 240 -5.13 1.06 14.65
N SER A 241 -4.80 1.06 13.35
CA SER A 241 -3.48 1.45 12.86
C SER A 241 -3.16 2.92 13.17
N LYS A 242 -4.14 3.83 13.01
CA LYS A 242 -3.97 5.26 13.32
C LYS A 242 -3.75 5.54 14.81
N ARG A 243 -4.46 4.86 15.72
CA ARG A 243 -4.36 5.07 17.18
C ARG A 243 -3.01 4.66 17.78
N LYS A 244 -2.24 3.83 17.09
CA LYS A 244 -0.92 3.34 17.54
C LYS A 244 0.25 4.23 17.12
N ALA A 245 -0.02 5.43 16.61
CA ALA A 245 1.02 6.38 16.24
C ALA A 245 1.17 7.47 17.31
N PRO A 246 2.15 7.38 18.24
CA PRO A 246 2.65 8.58 18.87
C PRO A 246 3.25 9.46 17.76
N GLY A 247 2.94 10.75 17.77
CA GLY A 247 3.57 11.69 16.85
C GLY A 247 5.07 11.76 17.15
N VAL A 248 5.90 11.90 16.11
CA VAL A 248 7.35 12.13 16.26
C VAL A 248 7.63 13.39 17.12
N GLY A 249 6.67 14.32 17.24
CA GLY A 249 6.73 15.48 18.13
C GLY A 249 6.47 15.21 19.62
N GLU A 250 5.76 14.13 19.96
CA GLU A 250 5.47 13.76 21.37
C GLU A 250 6.64 13.03 22.03
N MET A 251 7.66 12.64 21.27
CA MET A 251 8.86 11.95 21.77
C MET A 251 9.95 12.92 22.27
N SER A 252 9.64 14.21 22.41
CA SER A 252 10.59 15.27 22.77
C SER A 252 10.60 15.67 24.25
N GLU A 253 9.73 15.11 25.09
CA GLU A 253 9.86 15.28 26.55
C GLU A 253 10.73 14.18 27.15
N PRO A 254 11.91 14.50 27.72
CA PRO A 254 12.53 13.57 28.64
C PRO A 254 11.57 13.39 29.81
N ALA A 255 11.26 12.14 30.16
CA ALA A 255 10.51 11.84 31.38
C ALA A 255 11.23 12.49 32.56
N ALA A 256 10.73 13.66 32.97
CA ALA A 256 11.13 14.32 34.18
C ALA A 256 10.62 13.45 35.33
N THR A 257 11.57 12.81 36.00
CA THR A 257 11.56 12.50 37.44
C THR A 257 10.28 11.84 37.98
N ALA A 258 10.36 10.52 38.22
CA ALA A 258 9.60 9.89 39.29
C ALA A 258 10.46 8.80 39.96
N ILE A 259 11.16 9.27 41.01
CA ILE A 259 11.78 8.55 42.15
C ILE A 259 12.87 7.52 41.81
#